data_AF-A0A1S2XYI8-F1
#
_entry.id   AF-A0A1S2XYI8-F1
#
_cell.length_a   1.000
_cell.length_b   1.000
_cell.length_c   1.000
_cell.angle_alpha   90.00
_cell.angle_beta   90.00
_cell.angle_gamma   90.00
#
_symmetry.space_group_name_H-M   'P 1'
#
loop_
_entity.id
_entity.type
_entity.pdbx_description
1 polymer ?
#
loop_
_entity_poly.entity_id
_entity_poly.type
_entity_poly.pdbx_seq_one_letter_code
_entity_poly.pdbx_strand_id
1 'polypeptide(L)'
;MSNSSAGTSSKPRASSSQPSETSLKRKRGVFQKELKHMMYGFGDDPNPLPESVALIEDIVVEYVTELVHKAQDIGSKRGKLSVEDFLYLIRKDMLKLNRCSELLSVNDLLKQARKLFELDDEQLRKVGEPDESAEG
;
A
#
# COMPACT_ATOMS: atom_id res chain seq x y z
N MET A 1 58.86 43.81 -18.97
CA MET A 1 59.66 42.65 -18.52
C MET A 1 58.78 41.81 -17.60
N SER A 2 58.64 40.54 -17.96
CA SER A 2 58.04 39.44 -17.22
C SER A 2 58.43 39.38 -15.74
N ASN A 3 57.51 39.02 -14.83
CA ASN A 3 57.43 37.64 -14.33
C ASN A 3 56.25 37.41 -13.36
N SER A 4 55.68 36.22 -13.48
CA SER A 4 54.66 35.60 -12.62
C SER A 4 55.24 35.11 -11.28
N SER A 5 54.40 34.99 -10.24
CA SER A 5 54.32 33.76 -9.42
C SER A 5 53.18 33.81 -8.42
N ALA A 6 52.43 32.70 -8.39
CA ALA A 6 51.20 32.46 -7.66
C ALA A 6 51.41 32.07 -6.19
N GLY A 7 50.34 32.19 -5.41
CA GLY A 7 50.24 31.65 -4.05
C GLY A 7 48.77 31.54 -3.62
N THR A 8 48.04 30.59 -4.19
CA THR A 8 46.67 30.24 -3.79
C THR A 8 46.71 29.27 -2.61
N SER A 9 46.25 29.70 -1.43
CA SER A 9 46.09 28.82 -0.27
C SER A 9 44.82 27.99 -0.39
N SER A 10 44.95 26.75 -0.86
CA SER A 10 43.87 25.76 -0.91
C SER A 10 43.61 25.13 0.46
N LYS A 11 42.53 25.53 1.14
CA LYS A 11 41.91 24.73 2.21
C LYS A 11 40.95 23.71 1.57
N PRO A 12 41.07 22.40 1.85
CA PRO A 12 40.10 21.43 1.35
C PRO A 12 38.77 21.60 2.07
N ARG A 13 37.72 21.87 1.29
CA ARG A 13 36.33 21.89 1.74
C ARG A 13 35.90 20.43 1.89
N ALA A 14 35.87 19.93 3.12
CA ALA A 14 35.30 18.62 3.41
C ALA A 14 33.83 18.62 2.97
N SER A 15 33.53 17.90 1.89
CA SER A 15 32.16 17.61 1.49
C SER A 15 31.62 16.60 2.51
N SER A 16 30.91 17.10 3.52
CA SER A 16 30.04 16.25 4.33
C SER A 16 28.92 15.74 3.43
N SER A 17 29.13 14.57 2.82
CA SER A 17 28.06 13.76 2.27
C SER A 17 27.17 13.34 3.44
N GLN A 18 26.19 14.19 3.77
CA GLN A 18 25.11 13.79 4.66
C GLN A 18 24.37 12.64 3.96
N PRO A 19 24.25 11.45 4.57
CA PRO A 19 23.26 10.50 4.11
C PRO A 19 21.90 11.18 4.26
N SER A 20 21.12 11.14 3.18
CA SER A 20 19.74 11.62 3.18
C SER A 20 18.97 10.88 4.28
N GLU A 21 18.75 11.57 5.40
CA GLU A 21 17.80 11.22 6.45
C GLU A 21 16.37 11.34 5.87
N THR A 22 16.02 10.46 4.94
CA THR A 22 14.62 10.07 4.72
C THR A 22 14.33 8.87 5.61
N SER A 23 14.71 8.95 6.89
CA SER A 23 14.17 8.05 7.90
C SER A 23 12.75 8.53 8.17
N LEU A 24 11.84 8.22 7.24
CA LEU A 24 10.43 8.08 7.58
C LEU A 24 10.46 7.17 8.79
N LYS A 25 10.19 7.71 9.99
CA LYS A 25 10.16 6.95 11.24
C LYS A 25 9.19 5.81 11.02
N ARG A 26 9.72 4.67 10.60
CA ARG A 26 8.94 3.51 10.18
C ARG A 26 8.23 3.10 11.45
N LYS A 27 6.91 3.26 11.47
CA LYS A 27 6.10 2.90 12.63
C LYS A 27 6.20 1.38 12.72
N ARG A 28 7.15 0.89 13.51
CA ARG A 28 7.37 -0.54 13.75
C ARG A 28 6.25 -1.08 14.61
N GLY A 29 5.92 -2.36 14.44
CA GLY A 29 4.89 -3.01 15.22
C GLY A 29 3.46 -2.79 14.73
N VAL A 30 3.26 -2.28 13.51
CA VAL A 30 1.90 -2.03 12.97
C VAL A 30 1.21 -3.34 12.60
N PHE A 31 1.98 -4.33 12.12
CA PHE A 31 1.42 -5.59 11.61
C PHE A 31 1.73 -6.81 12.48
N GLN A 32 2.40 -6.63 13.63
CA GLN A 32 2.88 -7.76 14.42
C GLN A 32 1.75 -8.69 14.90
N LYS A 33 0.57 -8.13 15.22
CA LYS A 33 -0.57 -8.94 15.66
C LYS A 33 -1.07 -9.82 14.51
N GLU A 34 -1.27 -9.24 13.33
CA GLU A 34 -1.80 -9.93 12.16
C GLU A 34 -0.77 -10.93 11.60
N LEU A 35 0.52 -10.57 11.61
CA LEU A 35 1.60 -11.43 11.15
C LEU A 35 1.73 -12.70 12.00
N LYS A 36 1.56 -12.62 13.32
CA LYS A 36 1.53 -13.83 14.18
C LYS A 36 0.47 -14.83 13.74
N HIS A 37 -0.76 -14.36 13.47
CA HIS A 37 -1.85 -15.22 13.02
C HIS A 37 -1.57 -15.78 11.62
N MET A 38 -0.97 -14.98 10.74
CA MET A 38 -0.59 -15.41 9.40
C MET A 38 0.50 -16.49 9.46
N MET A 39 1.54 -16.29 10.26
CA MET A 39 2.64 -17.25 10.47
C MET A 39 2.10 -18.60 10.96
N TYR A 40 1.22 -18.58 11.97
CA TYR A 40 0.52 -19.79 12.43
C TYR A 40 -0.32 -20.44 11.30
N GLY A 41 -1.04 -19.64 10.51
CA GLY A 41 -1.79 -20.12 9.34
C GLY A 41 -0.92 -20.77 8.26
N PHE A 42 0.36 -20.44 8.20
CA PHE A 42 1.37 -21.09 7.34
C PHE A 42 2.12 -22.24 8.04
N GLY A 43 1.73 -22.60 9.27
CA GLY A 43 2.26 -23.75 10.01
C GLY A 43 3.36 -23.45 11.02
N ASP A 44 3.59 -22.17 11.34
CA ASP A 44 4.50 -21.77 12.43
C ASP A 44 3.87 -21.99 13.83
N ASP A 45 4.63 -21.73 14.89
CA ASP A 45 4.15 -21.79 16.28
C ASP A 45 3.03 -20.75 16.53
N PRO A 46 2.01 -21.07 17.35
CA PRO A 46 0.97 -20.09 17.73
C PRO A 46 1.52 -18.86 18.48
N ASN A 47 2.71 -18.95 19.08
CA ASN A 47 3.41 -17.86 19.73
C ASN A 47 4.85 -17.76 19.21
N PRO A 48 5.04 -17.30 17.96
CA PRO A 48 6.35 -17.25 17.33
C PRO A 48 7.25 -16.21 18.02
N LEU A 49 8.57 -16.39 17.85
CA LEU A 49 9.57 -15.50 18.44
C LEU A 49 9.32 -14.04 18.02
N PRO A 50 9.32 -13.06 18.95
CA PRO A 50 9.12 -11.65 18.62
C PRO A 50 10.08 -11.12 17.55
N GLU A 51 11.32 -11.61 17.56
CA GLU A 51 12.37 -11.27 16.60
C GLU A 51 12.01 -11.76 15.18
N SER A 52 11.44 -12.96 15.06
CA SER A 52 10.97 -13.51 13.77
C SER A 52 9.80 -12.69 13.22
N VAL A 53 8.84 -12.31 14.08
CA VAL A 53 7.71 -11.47 13.67
C VAL A 53 8.20 -10.10 13.21
N ALA A 54 9.15 -9.48 13.93
CA ALA A 54 9.73 -8.20 13.56
C ALA A 54 10.50 -8.26 12.23
N LEU A 55 11.25 -9.34 12.00
CA LEU A 55 11.94 -9.56 10.73
C LEU A 55 10.97 -9.73 9.57
N ILE A 56 9.92 -10.54 9.74
CA ILE A 56 8.88 -10.71 8.72
C ILE A 56 8.16 -9.38 8.43
N GLU A 57 7.90 -8.57 9.46
CA GLU A 57 7.35 -7.22 9.27
C GLU A 57 8.26 -6.37 8.36
N ASP A 58 9.57 -6.35 8.62
CA ASP A 58 10.52 -5.60 7.80
C ASP A 58 10.56 -6.14 6.35
N ILE A 59 10.55 -7.46 6.14
CA ILE A 59 10.51 -8.10 4.81
C ILE A 59 9.21 -7.75 4.06
N VAL A 60 8.06 -7.81 4.74
CA VAL A 60 6.77 -7.54 4.12
C VAL A 60 6.66 -6.07 3.70
N VAL A 61 7.11 -5.14 4.55
CA VAL A 61 7.10 -3.70 4.23
C VAL A 61 8.00 -3.42 3.02
N GLU A 62 9.19 -4.02 2.98
CA GLU A 62 10.10 -3.91 1.82
C GLU A 62 9.46 -4.45 0.55
N TYR A 63 8.91 -5.68 0.60
CA TYR A 63 8.24 -6.32 -0.53
C TYR A 63 7.09 -5.47 -1.09
N VAL A 64 6.20 -4.98 -0.22
CA VAL A 64 5.06 -4.15 -0.64
C VAL A 64 5.54 -2.83 -1.24
N THR A 65 6.55 -2.20 -0.65
CA THR A 65 7.13 -0.95 -1.17
C THR A 65 7.67 -1.15 -2.58
N GLU A 66 8.48 -2.20 -2.78
CA GLU A 66 9.00 -2.53 -4.11
C GLU A 66 7.91 -2.86 -5.13
N LEU A 67 6.90 -3.62 -4.72
CA LEU A 67 5.80 -4.01 -5.60
C LEU A 67 5.03 -2.77 -6.07
N VAL A 68 4.76 -1.83 -5.18
CA VAL A 68 4.07 -0.57 -5.50
C VAL A 68 4.92 0.29 -6.42
N HIS A 69 6.24 0.40 -6.21
CA HIS A 69 7.11 1.13 -7.13
C HIS A 69 7.07 0.52 -8.54
N LYS A 70 7.21 -0.80 -8.66
CA LYS A 70 7.12 -1.50 -9.95
C LYS A 70 5.75 -1.28 -10.63
N ALA A 71 4.67 -1.25 -9.85
CA ALA A 71 3.32 -1.01 -10.37
C ALA A 71 3.16 0.44 -10.82
N GLN A 72 3.71 1.39 -10.05
CA GLN A 72 3.72 2.80 -10.38
C GLN A 72 4.49 3.09 -11.67
N ASP A 73 5.61 2.42 -11.93
CA ASP A 73 6.36 2.58 -13.19
C ASP A 73 5.53 2.21 -14.42
N ILE A 74 4.65 1.22 -14.28
CA ILE A 74 3.70 0.81 -15.33
C ILE A 74 2.58 1.86 -15.44
N GLY A 75 1.93 2.18 -14.32
CA GLY A 75 0.79 3.10 -14.26
C GLY A 75 1.13 4.54 -14.65
N SER A 76 2.39 4.97 -14.45
CA SER A 76 2.88 6.32 -14.78
C SER A 76 2.76 6.62 -16.28
N LYS A 77 2.83 5.61 -17.15
CA LYS A 77 2.61 5.78 -18.60
C LYS A 77 1.20 6.26 -18.94
N ARG A 78 0.23 5.92 -18.09
CA ARG A 78 -1.17 6.34 -18.17
C ARG A 78 -1.48 7.52 -17.23
N GLY A 79 -0.53 7.92 -16.39
CA GLY A 79 -0.71 8.97 -15.39
C GLY A 79 -1.51 8.57 -14.14
N LYS A 80 -1.86 7.29 -13.98
CA LYS A 80 -2.55 6.79 -12.78
C LYS A 80 -2.20 5.32 -12.49
N LEU A 81 -2.10 4.99 -11.21
CA LEU A 81 -1.98 3.63 -10.71
C LEU A 81 -3.36 2.96 -10.65
N SER A 82 -3.50 1.74 -11.18
CA SER A 82 -4.71 0.91 -11.05
C SER A 82 -4.38 -0.51 -10.60
N VAL A 83 -5.43 -1.24 -10.24
CA VAL A 83 -5.36 -2.67 -9.89
C VAL A 83 -4.73 -3.51 -11.01
N GLU A 84 -5.01 -3.16 -12.27
CA GLU A 84 -4.47 -3.84 -13.45
C GLU A 84 -2.93 -3.81 -13.50
N ASP A 85 -2.30 -2.77 -12.97
CA ASP A 85 -0.84 -2.65 -12.92
C ASP A 85 -0.24 -3.73 -11.99
N PHE A 86 -0.92 -4.03 -10.87
CA PHE A 86 -0.55 -5.11 -9.97
C PHE A 86 -0.80 -6.49 -10.58
N LEU A 87 -1.95 -6.68 -11.23
CA LEU A 87 -2.28 -7.93 -11.93
C LEU A 87 -1.27 -8.23 -13.04
N TYR A 88 -0.81 -7.20 -13.74
CA TYR A 88 0.24 -7.34 -14.75
C TYR A 88 1.56 -7.82 -14.13
N LEU A 89 1.97 -7.31 -12.97
CA LEU A 89 3.21 -7.75 -12.32
C LEU A 89 3.16 -9.23 -11.92
N ILE A 90 2.03 -9.71 -11.43
CA ILE A 90 1.87 -11.10 -10.97
C ILE A 90 1.47 -12.08 -12.09
N ARG A 91 1.28 -11.61 -13.34
CA ARG A 91 0.71 -12.40 -14.44
C ARG A 91 1.42 -13.72 -14.77
N LYS A 92 2.69 -13.86 -14.36
CA LYS A 92 3.48 -15.09 -14.57
C LYS A 92 3.22 -16.15 -13.50
N ASP A 93 2.62 -15.78 -12.37
CA ASP A 93 2.22 -16.69 -11.30
C ASP A 93 0.72 -16.92 -11.39
N MET A 94 0.33 -17.98 -12.12
CA MET A 94 -1.07 -18.27 -12.41
C MET A 94 -1.89 -18.54 -11.15
N LEU A 95 -1.31 -19.12 -10.10
CA LEU A 95 -2.03 -19.38 -8.85
C LEU A 95 -2.35 -18.08 -8.13
N LYS A 96 -1.38 -17.16 -8.01
CA LYS A 96 -1.63 -15.84 -7.44
C LYS A 96 -2.60 -15.03 -8.28
N LEU A 97 -2.43 -15.03 -9.61
CA LEU A 97 -3.30 -14.28 -10.52
C LEU A 97 -4.76 -14.74 -10.43
N ASN A 98 -4.99 -16.06 -10.44
CA ASN A 98 -6.34 -16.63 -10.32
C ASN A 98 -6.96 -16.26 -8.98
N ARG A 99 -6.19 -16.41 -7.89
CA ARG A 99 -6.68 -16.06 -6.55
C ARG A 99 -7.02 -14.58 -6.42
N CYS A 100 -6.18 -13.69 -6.96
CA CYS A 100 -6.46 -12.25 -6.95
C CYS A 100 -7.73 -11.91 -7.76
N SER A 101 -7.88 -12.51 -8.94
CA SER A 101 -9.07 -12.30 -9.80
C SER A 101 -10.36 -12.73 -9.10
N GLU A 102 -10.34 -13.89 -8.45
CA GLU A 102 -11.47 -14.40 -7.66
C GLU A 102 -11.83 -13.43 -6.52
N LEU A 103 -10.84 -13.02 -5.72
CA LEU A 103 -11.06 -12.11 -4.60
C LEU A 103 -11.63 -10.76 -5.03
N LEU A 104 -11.17 -10.21 -6.16
CA LEU A 104 -11.70 -8.98 -6.73
C LEU A 104 -13.15 -9.16 -7.19
N SER A 105 -13.44 -10.27 -7.89
CA SER A 105 -14.80 -10.59 -8.34
C SER A 105 -15.76 -10.71 -7.15
N VAL A 106 -15.37 -11.42 -6.09
CA VAL A 106 -16.19 -11.58 -4.88
C VAL A 106 -16.37 -10.23 -4.17
N ASN A 107 -15.32 -9.41 -4.11
CA ASN A 107 -15.41 -8.08 -3.51
C ASN A 107 -16.42 -7.18 -4.26
N ASP A 108 -16.44 -7.24 -5.58
CA ASP A 108 -17.39 -6.46 -6.38
C ASP A 108 -18.82 -6.97 -6.24
N LEU A 109 -19.03 -8.29 -6.17
CA LEU A 109 -20.33 -8.88 -5.84
C LEU A 109 -20.83 -8.41 -4.46
N LEU A 110 -19.95 -8.40 -3.45
CA LEU A 110 -20.30 -7.92 -2.11
C LEU A 110 -20.66 -6.43 -2.09
N LYS A 111 -19.96 -5.59 -2.85
CA LYS A 111 -20.30 -4.17 -2.99
C LYS A 111 -21.67 -3.99 -3.64
N GLN A 112 -21.97 -4.75 -4.70
CA GLN A 112 -23.26 -4.70 -5.37
C GLN A 112 -24.38 -5.13 -4.41
N ALA A 113 -24.20 -6.22 -3.68
CA ALA A 113 -25.17 -6.69 -2.70
C ALA A 113 -25.47 -5.62 -1.64
N ARG A 114 -24.43 -5.00 -1.06
CA ARG A 114 -24.60 -3.91 -0.08
C ARG A 114 -25.40 -2.74 -0.64
N LYS A 115 -25.11 -2.34 -1.89
CA LYS A 115 -25.81 -1.23 -2.55
C LYS A 115 -27.29 -1.54 -2.79
N LEU A 116 -27.65 -2.78 -3.12
CA LEU A 116 -29.06 -3.17 -3.26
C LEU A 116 -29.82 -3.01 -1.92
N PHE A 117 -29.24 -3.47 -0.81
CA PHE A 117 -29.87 -3.33 0.51
C PHE A 117 -30.01 -1.86 0.96
N GLU A 118 -29.00 -1.02 0.70
CA GLU A 118 -29.07 0.42 1.01
C GLU A 118 -30.20 1.13 0.22
N LEU A 119 -30.39 0.76 -1.05
CA LEU A 119 -31.47 1.31 -1.87
C LEU A 119 -32.85 0.87 -1.37
N ASP A 120 -33.01 -0.39 -0.98
CA ASP A 120 -34.27 -0.91 -0.43
C ASP A 120 -34.63 -0.19 0.89
N ASP A 121 -33.66 0.02 1.79
CA ASP A 121 -33.87 0.75 3.04
C ASP A 121 -34.26 2.22 2.81
N GLU A 122 -33.65 2.89 1.83
CA GLU A 122 -34.04 4.25 1.44
C GLU A 122 -35.46 4.30 0.84
N GLN A 123 -35.85 3.30 0.05
CA GLN A 123 -37.21 3.20 -0.49
C GLN A 123 -38.24 2.98 0.63
N LEU A 124 -37.94 2.11 1.60
CA LEU A 124 -38.77 1.89 2.79
C LEU A 124 -38.94 3.16 3.62
N ARG A 125 -37.88 3.97 3.78
CA ARG A 125 -37.98 5.26 4.50
C ARG A 125 -38.86 6.28 3.78
N LYS A 126 -38.80 6.36 2.45
CA LYS A 126 -39.64 7.27 1.66
C LYS A 126 -41.13 6.90 1.69
N VAL A 127 -41.46 5.63 1.89
CA VAL A 127 -42.85 5.17 2.06
C VAL A 127 -43.41 5.54 3.45
N GLY A 128 -42.54 5.82 4.42
CA GLY A 128 -42.91 6.13 5.81
C GLY A 128 -43.07 7.62 6.15
N GLU A 129 -42.78 8.55 5.25
CA GLU A 129 -43.10 9.97 5.44
C GLU A 129 -44.57 10.22 5.06
N PRO A 130 -45.47 10.55 6.01
CA PRO A 130 -46.81 10.97 5.66
C PRO A 130 -46.74 12.34 4.96
N ASP A 131 -47.47 12.46 3.86
CA ASP A 131 -47.57 13.68 3.05
C ASP A 131 -48.23 14.81 3.88
N GLU A 132 -47.41 15.59 4.60
CA GLU A 132 -47.84 16.78 5.35
C GLU A 132 -48.06 17.95 4.37
N SER A 133 -49.04 17.81 3.48
CA SER A 133 -49.43 18.86 2.51
C SER A 133 -50.85 18.65 1.98
N ALA A 134 -51.85 18.52 2.86
CA ALA A 134 -53.26 18.56 2.43
C ALA A 134 -54.23 19.04 3.51
N GLU A 135 -53.99 20.19 4.16
CA GLU A 135 -55.09 20.99 4.73
C GLU A 135 -54.83 22.48 4.49
N GLY A 136 -55.66 23.07 3.62
CA GLY A 136 -55.80 24.50 3.35
C GLY A 136 -57.25 24.79 2.99
#